data_AF-A0A7C7V406-F1
#
_entry.id   AF-A0A7C7V406-F1
#
_cell.length_a   1.000
_cell.length_b   1.000
_cell.length_c   1.000
_cell.angle_alpha   90.00
_cell.angle_beta   90.00
_cell.angle_gamma   90.00
#
_symmetry.space_group_name_H-M   'P 1'
#
loop_
_entity.id
_entity.type
_entity.pdbx_description
1 polymer ?
#
loop_
_entity_poly.entity_id
_entity_poly.type
_entity_poly.pdbx_seq_one_letter_code
_entity_poly.pdbx_strand_id
1 'polypeptide(L)' 'MGFEFGNMLNRVDAVQMTVGLHVEVARTVDVRIGGVFPFYDEPHRPFDSEIQVAVNRRF' A
#
# COMPACT_ATOMS: atom_id res chain seq x y z
N MET A 1 -29.76 -2.96 9.15
CA MET A 1 -28.32 -2.98 9.54
C MET A 1 -27.53 -2.80 8.27
N GLY A 2 -27.04 -1.58 8.02
CA GLY A 2 -26.15 -1.31 6.89
C GLY A 2 -24.74 -1.78 7.25
N PHE A 3 -24.03 -2.36 6.28
CA PHE A 3 -22.59 -2.52 6.40
C PHE A 3 -21.98 -1.13 6.26
N GLU A 4 -21.55 -0.53 7.37
CA GLU A 4 -20.70 0.66 7.34
C GLU A 4 -19.26 0.22 7.06
N PHE A 5 -18.76 0.69 5.93
CA PHE A 5 -17.36 0.59 5.52
C PHE A 5 -16.55 1.72 6.19
N GLY A 6 -15.30 1.47 6.57
CA GLY A 6 -14.43 2.40 7.31
C GLY A 6 -14.29 2.13 8.82
N ASN A 7 -14.93 1.09 9.36
CA ASN A 7 -14.85 0.77 10.79
C ASN A 7 -13.61 -0.10 11.11
N MET A 8 -12.59 0.48 11.75
CA MET A 8 -11.39 -0.26 12.19
C MET A 8 -11.66 -1.40 13.19
N LEU A 9 -12.77 -1.36 13.92
CA LEU A 9 -13.18 -2.45 14.81
C LEU A 9 -13.83 -3.62 14.06
N ASN A 10 -14.24 -3.39 12.81
CA ASN A 10 -14.78 -4.40 11.92
C ASN A 10 -13.64 -5.13 11.19
N ARG A 11 -13.34 -6.36 11.63
CA ARG A 11 -12.23 -7.16 11.08
C ARG A 11 -12.39 -7.57 9.61
N VAL A 12 -13.60 -7.50 9.06
CA VAL A 12 -13.85 -7.81 7.65
C VAL A 12 -13.87 -6.55 6.77
N ASP A 13 -13.66 -5.37 7.35
CA ASP A 13 -13.65 -4.11 6.63
C ASP A 13 -12.29 -3.84 6.00
N ALA A 14 -12.30 -3.52 4.71
CA ALA A 14 -11.10 -3.15 3.98
C ALA A 14 -10.83 -1.66 4.19
N VAL A 15 -9.76 -1.34 4.91
CA VAL A 15 -9.37 0.05 5.22
C VAL A 15 -8.34 0.62 4.24
N GLN A 16 -7.62 -0.25 3.53
CA GLN A 16 -6.49 0.16 2.69
C GLN A 16 -6.21 -0.80 1.54
N MET A 17 -5.59 -0.27 0.50
CA MET A 17 -5.01 -1.02 -0.59
C MET A 17 -3.48 -1.04 -0.46
N THR A 18 -2.89 -2.22 -0.55
CA THR A 18 -1.44 -2.36 -0.72
C THR A 18 -1.14 -2.75 -2.15
N VAL A 19 -0.26 -1.99 -2.81
CA VAL A 19 0.21 -2.27 -4.17
C VAL A 19 1.72 -2.49 -4.19
N GLY A 20 2.17 -3.37 -5.07
CA GLY A 20 3.58 -3.67 -5.25
C GLY A 20 3.93 -3.75 -6.72
N LEU A 21 5.05 -3.14 -7.11
CA LEU A 21 5.65 -3.26 -8.42
C LEU A 21 7.09 -3.75 -8.26
N HIS A 22 7.45 -4.79 -9.01
CA HIS A 22 8.82 -5.29 -9.12
C HIS A 22 9.21 -5.29 -10.59
N VAL A 23 10.32 -4.62 -10.90
CA VAL A 23 10.86 -4.52 -12.26
C VAL A 23 12.32 -4.92 -12.22
N GLU A 24 12.69 -5.88 -13.06
CA GLU A 24 14.08 -6.17 -13.39
C GLU A 24 14.50 -5.23 -14.52
N VAL A 25 15.50 -4.39 -14.25
CA VAL A 25 16.10 -3.47 -15.23
C VAL A 25 17.45 -4.04 -15.65
N ALA A 26 17.51 -4.53 -16.90
CA ALA A 26 18.65 -5.31 -17.39
C ALA A 26 18.96 -6.51 -16.45
N ARG A 27 20.16 -7.09 -16.54
CA ARG A 27 20.49 -8.34 -15.80
C ARG A 27 21.01 -8.11 -14.37
N THR A 28 21.14 -6.86 -13.93
CA THR A 28 21.90 -6.52 -12.72
C THR A 28 21.21 -5.55 -11.79
N VAL A 29 20.04 -5.01 -12.15
CA VAL A 29 19.33 -4.03 -11.34
C VAL A 29 17.89 -4.49 -11.14
N ASP A 30 17.46 -4.51 -9.88
CA ASP A 30 16.06 -4.72 -9.49
C ASP A 30 15.51 -3.43 -8.88
N VAL A 31 14.32 -3.02 -9.30
CA VAL A 31 13.58 -1.92 -8.70
C VAL A 31 12.28 -2.46 -8.11
N ARG A 32 12.03 -2.15 -6.83
CA ARG A 32 10.81 -2.51 -6.12
C ARG A 32 10.15 -1.27 -5.56
N ILE A 33 8.84 -1.16 -5.77
CA ILE A 33 8.01 -0.08 -5.25
C ILE A 33 6.88 -0.75 -4.49
N GLY A 34 6.71 -0.38 -3.22
CA GLY A 34 5.56 -0.75 -2.40
C GLY A 34 4.78 0.52 -2.05
N GLY A 35 3.45 0.44 -2.06
CA GLY A 35 2.59 1.55 -1.65
C GLY A 35 1.42 1.07 -0.83
N VAL A 36 1.01 1.87 0.15
CA VAL A 36 -0.20 1.68 0.94
C VAL A 36 -1.05 2.93 0.77
N PHE A 37 -2.32 2.74 0.41
CA PHE A 37 -3.25 3.83 0.14
C PHE A 37 -4.57 3.58 0.89
N PRO A 38 -5.05 4.55 1.70
CA PRO A 38 -6.36 4.42 2.35
C PRO A 38 -7.47 4.44 1.30
N PHE A 39 -8.55 3.68 1.53
CA PHE A 39 -9.73 3.72 0.64
C PHE A 39 -10.64 4.92 0.90
N TYR A 40 -10.56 5.51 2.09
CA TYR A 40 -11.46 6.56 2.54
C TYR A 40 -10.67 7.83 2.86
N ASP A 41 -11.22 8.98 2.47
CA ASP A 41 -10.68 10.29 2.79
C ASP A 41 -11.43 10.87 3.99
N GLU A 42 -11.20 10.29 5.17
CA GLU A 42 -11.81 10.73 6.43
C GLU A 42 -10.83 11.56 7.27
N PRO A 43 -11.32 12.58 8.01
CA PRO A 43 -10.48 13.43 8.87
C PRO A 43 -9.70 12.69 9.96
N HIS A 44 -10.11 11.48 10.31
CA HIS A 44 -9.53 10.67 11.38
C HIS A 44 -8.94 9.36 10.86
N ARG A 45 -8.43 9.37 9.63
CA ARG A 45 -7.78 8.18 9.06
C ARG A 45 -6.61 7.71 9.94
N PRO A 46 -6.45 6.39 10.12
CA PRO A 46 -5.38 5.83 10.95
C PRO A 46 -3.98 5.98 10.35
N PHE A 47 -3.87 6.12 9.03
CA PHE A 47 -2.61 6.30 8.32
C PHE A 47 -2.84 7.11 7.03
N ASP A 48 -1.81 7.85 6.63
CA ASP A 48 -1.73 8.51 5.32
C ASP A 48 -1.18 7.54 4.27
N SER A 49 -1.26 7.92 2.99
CA SER A 49 -0.61 7.16 1.93
C SER A 49 0.91 7.09 2.16
N GLU A 50 1.50 5.90 2.04
CA GLU A 50 2.93 5.66 2.17
C GLU A 50 3.48 4.98 0.91
N ILE A 51 4.68 5.38 0.47
CA ILE A 51 5.39 4.77 -0.64
C ILE A 51 6.82 4.42 -0.19
N GLN A 52 7.21 3.17 -0.41
CA GLN A 52 8.57 2.69 -0.23
C GLN A 52 9.19 2.32 -1.57
N VAL A 53 10.40 2.81 -1.83
CA VAL A 53 11.16 2.51 -3.04
C VAL A 53 12.48 1.85 -2.65
N ALA A 54 12.79 0.72 -3.27
CA ALA A 54 14.05 0.00 -3.10
C ALA A 54 14.70 -0.27 -4.47
N VAL A 55 15.98 0.08 -4.58
CA VAL A 55 16.82 -0.22 -5.75
C VAL A 55 17.93 -1.14 -5.29
N ASN A 56 18.04 -2.30 -5.94
CA ASN A 56 19.10 -3.26 -5.70
C ASN A 56 19.95 -3.40 -6.96
N ARG A 57 21.28 -3.29 -6.82
CA ARG A 57 22.23 -3.53 -7.90
C ARG A 57 23.15 -4.67 -7.50
N ARG A 58 23.22 -5.69 -8.36
CA ARG A 58 24.13 -6.83 -8.24
C ARG A 58 25.39 -6.57 -9.06
N PHE A 59 26.54 -7.03 -8.55
CA PHE A 59 27.86 -6.90 -9.18
C PHE A 59 28.39 -8.26 -9.61
#